data_AF-A0A965MIU6-F1
#
_entry.id   AF-A0A965MIU6-F1
#
_cell.length_a   1.000
_cell.length_b   1.000
_cell.length_c   1.000
_cell.angle_alpha   90.00
_cell.angle_beta   90.00
_cell.angle_gamma   90.00
#
_symmetry.space_group_name_H-M   'P 1'
#
loop_
_entity.id
_entity.type
_entity.pdbx_description
1 polymer ?
#
loop_
_entity_poly.entity_id
_entity_poly.type
_entity_poly.pdbx_seq_one_letter_code
_entity_poly.pdbx_strand_id
1 'polypeptide(L)'
;MQSETAFLIPGLIGFLASMATCVLIIITLHWHQAFTSDSQHKVQGIHRDVVPRVGGIAVIVGFLISLWWGKDLKNSLVWALFLSSLPVFLAGFLEDIGIGSSPMMRLFAAFLSAFLAIWMTNIWLSRIGVPVFDQAMAWIPFGVFCTVLAASTMSHAYNLSDGLNGLSSGLGLISILGIFKFSQNAGDSELM
;
A
#
# COMPACT_ATOMS: atom_id res chain seq x y z
N MET A 1 -14.69 -2.10 24.29
CA MET A 1 -15.95 -2.52 23.60
C MET A 1 -16.46 -1.49 22.60
N GLN A 2 -16.77 -0.24 22.96
CA GLN A 2 -17.30 0.73 21.98
C GLN A 2 -16.27 1.19 20.93
N SER A 3 -14.97 1.23 21.29
CA SER A 3 -13.86 1.52 20.37
C SER A 3 -13.57 0.38 19.38
N GLU A 4 -13.63 -0.88 19.82
CA GLU A 4 -13.33 -2.04 18.95
C GLU A 4 -14.36 -2.17 17.81
N THR A 5 -15.64 -1.96 18.11
CA THR A 5 -16.71 -1.98 17.09
C THR A 5 -16.58 -0.83 16.08
N ALA A 6 -15.99 0.30 16.49
CA ALA A 6 -15.82 1.48 15.64
C ALA A 6 -14.85 1.22 14.46
N PHE A 7 -13.87 0.33 14.64
CA PHE A 7 -12.90 -0.04 13.60
C PHE A 7 -13.24 -1.36 12.89
N LEU A 8 -13.80 -2.34 13.61
CA LEU A 8 -14.14 -3.65 13.05
C LEU A 8 -15.24 -3.58 11.99
N ILE A 9 -16.28 -2.76 12.21
CA ILE A 9 -17.40 -2.66 11.26
C ILE A 9 -16.96 -2.02 9.93
N PRO A 10 -16.31 -0.85 9.91
CA PRO A 10 -15.78 -0.29 8.67
C PRO A 10 -14.75 -1.20 7.99
N GLY A 11 -13.91 -1.90 8.77
CA GLY A 11 -12.96 -2.86 8.23
C GLY A 11 -13.65 -4.03 7.52
N LEU A 12 -14.69 -4.61 8.12
CA LEU A 12 -15.47 -5.69 7.51
C LEU A 12 -16.21 -5.23 6.25
N ILE A 13 -16.82 -4.04 6.28
CA ILE A 13 -17.49 -3.47 5.10
C ILE A 13 -16.49 -3.26 3.96
N GLY A 14 -15.31 -2.70 4.26
CA GLY A 14 -14.23 -2.52 3.29
C GLY A 14 -13.74 -3.85 2.71
N PHE A 15 -13.55 -4.86 3.55
CA PHE A 15 -13.19 -6.22 3.10
C PHE A 15 -14.24 -6.81 2.15
N LEU A 16 -15.52 -6.75 2.53
CA LEU A 16 -16.61 -7.26 1.69
C LEU A 16 -16.70 -6.51 0.36
N ALA A 17 -16.49 -5.19 0.37
CA ALA A 17 -16.47 -4.38 -0.84
C ALA A 17 -15.27 -4.70 -1.75
N SER A 18 -14.08 -4.91 -1.19
CA SER A 18 -12.92 -5.38 -1.94
C SER A 18 -13.19 -6.76 -2.54
N MET A 19 -13.76 -7.69 -1.77
CA MET A 19 -14.11 -9.03 -2.25
C MET A 19 -15.13 -8.97 -3.40
N ALA A 20 -16.20 -8.18 -3.25
CA ALA A 20 -17.19 -7.97 -4.29
C ALA A 20 -16.55 -7.38 -5.56
N THR A 21 -15.63 -6.42 -5.40
CA THR A 21 -14.91 -5.81 -6.53
C THR A 21 -14.00 -6.82 -7.24
N CYS A 22 -13.28 -7.68 -6.51
CA CYS A 22 -12.51 -8.78 -7.09
C CYS A 22 -13.40 -9.74 -7.90
N VAL A 23 -14.55 -10.13 -7.34
CA VAL A 23 -15.51 -11.01 -8.03
C VAL A 23 -16.02 -10.34 -9.31
N LEU A 24 -16.36 -9.05 -9.26
CA LEU A 24 -16.77 -8.29 -10.43
C LEU A 24 -15.68 -8.26 -11.50
N ILE A 25 -14.42 -7.94 -11.15
CA ILE A 25 -13.27 -7.96 -12.08
C ILE A 25 -13.11 -9.33 -12.75
N ILE A 26 -13.30 -10.42 -12.02
CA ILE A 26 -13.20 -11.78 -12.57
C ILE A 26 -14.35 -12.07 -13.53
N ILE A 27 -15.59 -11.72 -13.15
CA ILE A 27 -16.78 -11.95 -13.99
C ILE A 27 -16.71 -11.10 -15.27
N THR A 28 -16.23 -9.85 -15.18
CA THR A 28 -16.11 -8.95 -16.33
C THR A 28 -14.85 -9.17 -17.16
N LEU A 29 -14.03 -10.17 -16.84
CA LEU A 29 -12.74 -10.42 -17.48
C LEU A 29 -12.80 -10.37 -19.01
N HIS A 30 -13.83 -10.98 -19.59
CA HIS A 30 -13.98 -11.04 -21.04
C HIS A 30 -14.14 -9.66 -21.73
N TRP A 31 -14.51 -8.60 -21.01
CA TRP A 31 -14.64 -7.23 -21.54
C TRP A 31 -13.32 -6.47 -21.56
N HIS A 32 -12.42 -6.74 -20.61
CA HIS A 32 -11.21 -5.94 -20.38
C HIS A 32 -9.91 -6.74 -20.50
N GLN A 33 -9.97 -8.05 -20.76
CA GLN A 33 -8.79 -8.91 -20.90
C GLN A 33 -7.75 -8.35 -21.88
N ALA A 34 -8.17 -7.67 -22.96
CA ALA A 34 -7.25 -7.08 -23.94
C ALA A 34 -6.31 -6.03 -23.36
N PHE A 35 -6.72 -5.36 -22.28
CA PHE A 35 -5.96 -4.28 -21.64
C PHE A 35 -5.37 -4.68 -20.28
N THR A 36 -5.93 -5.70 -19.62
CA THR A 36 -5.66 -5.97 -18.18
C THR A 36 -5.03 -7.33 -17.92
N SER A 37 -4.89 -8.18 -18.95
CA SER A 37 -4.40 -9.54 -18.79
C SER A 37 -2.94 -9.72 -19.14
N ASP A 38 -2.32 -10.76 -18.59
CA ASP A 38 -0.98 -11.20 -18.98
C ASP A 38 -1.03 -12.02 -20.26
N SER A 39 -0.86 -11.35 -21.40
CA SER A 39 -0.73 -11.98 -22.71
C SER A 39 0.68 -12.55 -22.97
N GLN A 40 1.61 -12.43 -22.02
CA GLN A 40 3.00 -12.84 -22.21
C GLN A 40 3.39 -13.98 -21.28
N HIS A 41 3.90 -15.06 -21.88
CA HIS A 41 4.62 -16.14 -21.21
C HIS A 41 5.78 -15.59 -20.37
N LYS A 42 5.53 -15.25 -19.11
CA LYS A 42 6.60 -14.99 -18.14
C LYS A 42 7.27 -16.31 -17.78
N VAL A 43 8.60 -16.34 -17.82
CA VAL A 43 9.46 -17.50 -17.46
C VAL A 43 9.18 -18.02 -16.03
N GLN A 44 8.57 -17.19 -15.18
CA GLN A 44 8.21 -17.49 -13.79
C GLN A 44 6.70 -17.73 -13.57
N GLY A 45 5.86 -17.69 -14.62
CA GLY A 45 4.41 -17.87 -14.49
C GLY A 45 4.01 -19.34 -14.42
N ILE A 46 3.43 -19.76 -13.29
CA ILE A 46 2.94 -21.14 -13.08
C ILE A 46 1.55 -21.34 -13.74
N HIS A 47 0.85 -20.27 -14.09
CA HIS A 47 -0.52 -20.30 -14.62
C HIS A 47 -0.55 -20.44 -16.15
N ARG A 48 -1.45 -21.30 -16.62
CA ARG A 48 -1.74 -21.49 -18.05
C ARG A 48 -2.85 -20.56 -18.56
N ASP A 49 -3.62 -19.95 -17.64
CA ASP A 49 -4.81 -19.19 -17.95
C ASP A 49 -4.60 -17.67 -17.79
N VAL A 50 -5.41 -16.92 -18.54
CA VAL A 50 -5.45 -15.45 -18.57
C VAL A 50 -5.96 -14.93 -17.23
N VAL A 51 -5.10 -14.25 -16.46
CA VAL A 51 -5.47 -13.63 -15.18
C VAL A 51 -5.48 -12.10 -15.25
N PRO A 52 -6.49 -11.41 -14.69
CA PRO A 52 -6.49 -9.95 -14.60
C PRO A 52 -5.45 -9.47 -13.58
N ARG A 53 -4.62 -8.49 -13.96
CA ARG A 53 -3.57 -7.93 -13.09
C ARG A 53 -4.01 -6.72 -12.27
N VAL A 54 -5.24 -6.25 -12.45
CA VAL A 54 -5.77 -5.03 -11.82
C VAL A 54 -6.35 -5.22 -10.41
N GLY A 55 -5.79 -6.15 -9.62
CA GLY A 55 -6.27 -6.48 -8.27
C GLY A 55 -6.18 -5.31 -7.28
N GLY A 56 -5.22 -4.39 -7.48
CA GLY A 56 -5.06 -3.19 -6.65
C GLY A 56 -6.29 -2.26 -6.63
N ILE A 57 -7.10 -2.26 -7.69
CA ILE A 57 -8.37 -1.50 -7.72
C ILE A 57 -9.29 -1.96 -6.59
N ALA A 58 -9.42 -3.27 -6.40
CA ALA A 58 -10.31 -3.81 -5.39
C ALA A 58 -9.90 -3.38 -3.97
N VAL A 59 -8.59 -3.33 -3.71
CA VAL A 59 -8.03 -2.86 -2.43
C VAL A 59 -8.37 -1.39 -2.20
N ILE A 60 -8.19 -0.51 -3.20
CA ILE A 60 -8.55 0.91 -3.06
C ILE A 60 -10.05 1.10 -2.86
N VAL A 61 -10.89 0.40 -3.60
CA VAL A 61 -12.35 0.48 -3.46
C VAL A 61 -12.76 0.06 -2.05
N GLY A 62 -12.22 -1.06 -1.55
CA GLY A 62 -12.47 -1.51 -0.18
C GLY A 62 -12.01 -0.49 0.87
N PHE A 63 -10.82 0.08 0.69
CA PHE A 63 -10.27 1.11 1.58
C PHE A 63 -11.15 2.37 1.61
N LEU A 64 -11.55 2.90 0.46
CA LEU A 64 -12.39 4.10 0.36
C LEU A 64 -13.78 3.88 0.98
N ILE A 65 -14.38 2.70 0.77
CA ILE A 65 -15.67 2.36 1.38
C ILE A 65 -15.53 2.21 2.90
N SER A 66 -14.42 1.62 3.37
CA SER A 66 -14.09 1.56 4.79
C SER A 66 -13.99 2.95 5.41
N LEU A 67 -13.26 3.87 4.77
CA LEU A 67 -13.13 5.26 5.22
C LEU A 67 -14.45 6.01 5.23
N TRP A 68 -15.34 5.74 4.28
CA TRP A 68 -16.66 6.36 4.23
C TRP A 68 -17.49 6.03 5.47
N TRP A 69 -17.43 4.77 5.92
CA TRP A 69 -18.22 4.26 7.04
C TRP A 69 -17.55 4.46 8.40
N GLY A 70 -16.23 4.51 8.46
CA GLY A 70 -15.49 4.75 9.70
C GLY A 70 -15.42 6.23 10.03
N LYS A 71 -16.22 6.68 11.00
CA LYS A 71 -16.19 8.07 11.49
C LYS A 71 -14.83 8.45 12.09
N ASP A 72 -14.21 7.52 12.82
CA ASP A 72 -12.90 7.72 13.45
C ASP A 72 -11.73 7.51 12.46
N LEU A 73 -11.98 6.87 11.31
CA LEU A 73 -10.98 6.67 10.25
C LEU A 73 -10.77 7.92 9.36
N LYS A 74 -11.54 9.00 9.59
CA LYS A 74 -11.43 10.27 8.83
C LYS A 74 -10.32 11.19 9.35
N ASN A 75 -9.33 10.65 10.02
CA ASN A 75 -8.20 11.42 10.51
C ASN A 75 -7.40 12.02 9.33
N SER A 76 -6.88 13.23 9.53
CA SER A 76 -5.99 13.93 8.60
C SER A 76 -4.78 13.07 8.21
N LEU A 77 -4.24 12.29 9.17
CA LEU A 77 -3.10 11.40 8.92
C LEU A 77 -3.43 10.30 7.90
N VAL A 78 -4.59 9.65 8.02
CA VAL A 78 -5.02 8.58 7.11
C VAL A 78 -5.17 9.11 5.68
N TRP A 79 -5.80 10.29 5.53
CA TRP A 79 -5.93 10.94 4.23
C TRP A 79 -4.59 11.38 3.65
N ALA A 80 -3.69 11.93 4.46
CA ALA A 80 -2.35 12.30 4.03
C ALA A 80 -1.55 11.09 3.53
N LEU A 81 -1.61 9.96 4.23
CA LEU A 81 -0.98 8.71 3.80
C LEU A 81 -1.62 8.15 2.51
N PHE A 82 -2.95 8.18 2.41
CA PHE A 82 -3.63 7.73 1.19
C PHE A 82 -3.25 8.59 -0.03
N LEU A 83 -3.37 9.91 0.08
CA LEU A 83 -3.06 10.86 -0.99
C LEU A 83 -1.59 10.77 -1.42
N SER A 84 -0.68 10.65 -0.46
CA SER A 84 0.75 10.48 -0.74
C SER A 84 1.08 9.12 -1.37
N SER A 85 0.28 8.07 -1.17
CA SER A 85 0.46 6.77 -1.83
C SER A 85 -0.02 6.71 -3.29
N LEU A 86 -0.80 7.71 -3.75
CA LEU A 86 -1.38 7.70 -5.10
C LEU A 86 -0.34 7.60 -6.23
N PRO A 87 0.81 8.30 -6.22
CA PRO A 87 1.82 8.15 -7.26
C PRO A 87 2.31 6.70 -7.44
N VAL A 88 2.65 6.01 -6.34
CA VAL A 88 3.12 4.62 -6.42
C VAL A 88 2.00 3.67 -6.85
N PHE A 89 0.77 3.90 -6.38
CA PHE A 89 -0.39 3.14 -6.84
C PHE A 89 -0.62 3.32 -8.36
N LEU A 90 -0.61 4.56 -8.84
CA LEU A 90 -0.82 4.86 -10.25
C LEU A 90 0.28 4.24 -11.12
N ALA A 91 1.54 4.30 -10.68
CA ALA A 91 2.64 3.67 -11.40
C ALA A 91 2.49 2.14 -11.49
N GLY A 92 2.03 1.48 -10.42
CA GLY A 92 1.68 0.05 -10.43
C GLY A 92 0.48 -0.25 -11.32
N PHE A 93 -0.59 0.55 -11.21
CA PHE A 93 -1.79 0.38 -12.02
C PHE A 93 -1.52 0.52 -13.53
N LEU A 94 -0.67 1.48 -13.93
CA LEU A 94 -0.23 1.64 -15.32
C LEU A 94 0.49 0.38 -15.84
N GLU A 95 1.31 -0.26 -15.00
CA GLU A 95 1.95 -1.55 -15.34
C GLU A 95 0.92 -2.65 -15.55
N ASP A 96 -0.06 -2.75 -14.65
CA ASP A 96 -1.10 -3.78 -14.67
C ASP A 96 -1.98 -3.71 -15.92
N ILE A 97 -2.18 -2.50 -16.47
CA ILE A 97 -2.90 -2.28 -17.73
C ILE A 97 -2.00 -2.30 -18.98
N GLY A 98 -0.75 -2.75 -18.85
CA GLY A 98 0.18 -2.96 -19.96
C GLY A 98 0.82 -1.68 -20.52
N ILE A 99 0.67 -0.53 -19.85
CA ILE A 99 1.41 0.69 -20.19
C ILE A 99 2.80 0.53 -19.58
N GLY A 100 3.79 0.25 -20.45
CA GLY A 100 5.16 -0.10 -20.07
C GLY A 100 5.76 0.83 -19.01
N SER A 101 5.63 0.45 -17.74
CA SER A 101 6.28 1.11 -16.64
C SER A 101 7.69 0.53 -16.51
N SER A 102 8.70 1.39 -16.56
CA SER A 102 10.05 0.93 -16.27
C SER A 102 10.21 0.74 -14.76
N PRO A 103 11.08 -0.18 -14.30
CA PRO A 103 11.42 -0.30 -12.88
C PRO A 103 11.85 1.05 -12.28
N MET A 104 12.53 1.89 -13.07
CA MET A 104 12.90 3.25 -12.69
C MET A 104 11.69 4.16 -12.45
N MET A 105 10.68 4.13 -13.31
CA MET A 105 9.46 4.93 -13.12
C MET A 105 8.77 4.60 -11.79
N ARG A 106 8.73 3.31 -11.45
CA ARG A 106 8.13 2.84 -10.20
C ARG A 106 8.94 3.22 -8.98
N LEU A 107 10.27 3.17 -9.09
CA LEU A 107 11.17 3.66 -8.05
C LEU A 107 10.98 5.17 -7.82
N PHE A 108 10.92 5.97 -8.90
CA PHE A 108 10.65 7.41 -8.80
C PHE A 108 9.27 7.71 -8.21
N ALA A 109 8.24 6.94 -8.59
CA ALA A 109 6.91 7.07 -8.01
C ALA A 109 6.92 6.77 -6.51
N ALA A 110 7.67 5.74 -6.05
CA ALA A 110 7.83 5.43 -4.64
C ALA A 110 8.59 6.53 -3.87
N PHE A 111 9.64 7.10 -4.47
CA PHE A 111 10.34 8.26 -3.91
C PHE A 111 9.43 9.47 -3.77
N LEU A 112 8.67 9.79 -4.83
CA LEU A 112 7.71 10.88 -4.82
C LEU A 112 6.62 10.67 -3.77
N SER A 113 6.07 9.46 -3.67
CA SER A 113 5.10 9.10 -2.64
C SER A 113 5.63 9.27 -1.23
N ALA A 114 6.85 8.79 -0.95
CA ALA A 114 7.48 8.94 0.36
C ALA A 114 7.74 10.42 0.70
N PHE A 115 8.20 11.21 -0.26
CA PHE A 115 8.41 12.64 -0.07
C PHE A 115 7.09 13.37 0.21
N LEU A 116 6.02 13.07 -0.54
CA LEU A 116 4.69 13.64 -0.30
C LEU A 116 4.16 13.27 1.09
N ALA A 117 4.39 12.04 1.55
CA ALA A 117 3.97 11.62 2.89
C ALA A 117 4.62 12.49 3.97
N ILE A 118 5.93 12.73 3.88
CA ILE A 118 6.65 13.63 4.79
C ILE A 118 6.13 15.06 4.65
N TRP A 119 5.93 15.56 3.43
CA TRP A 119 5.46 16.92 3.20
C TRP A 119 4.06 17.19 3.78
N MET A 120 3.16 16.21 3.68
CA MET A 120 1.77 16.35 4.17
C MET A 120 1.63 16.10 5.67
N THR A 121 2.42 15.18 6.24
CA THR A 121 2.31 14.79 7.67
C THR A 121 3.29 15.54 8.55
N ASN A 122 4.38 16.07 7.97
CA ASN A 122 5.55 16.57 8.68
C ASN A 122 6.17 15.52 9.63
N ILE A 123 5.99 14.23 9.32
CA ILE A 123 6.52 13.09 10.07
C ILE A 123 7.67 12.49 9.27
N TRP A 124 8.82 12.35 9.91
CA TRP A 124 9.97 11.62 9.37
C TRP A 124 10.67 10.84 10.48
N LEU A 125 11.51 9.89 10.08
CA LEU A 125 12.30 9.09 11.00
C LEU A 125 13.37 9.98 11.64
N SER A 126 13.24 10.22 12.95
CA SER A 126 14.17 11.05 13.74
C SER A 126 15.18 10.23 14.55
N ARG A 127 14.89 8.96 14.78
CA ARG A 127 15.75 8.02 15.53
C ARG A 127 15.48 6.59 15.11
N ILE A 128 16.54 5.77 15.13
CA ILE A 128 16.50 4.31 14.92
C ILE A 128 17.05 3.54 16.11
N GLY A 129 17.52 4.23 17.17
CA GLY A 129 18.04 3.61 18.38
C GLY A 129 19.51 3.19 18.27
N VAL A 130 20.21 3.68 17.25
CA VAL A 130 21.65 3.49 17.08
C VAL A 130 22.32 4.85 17.28
N PRO A 131 23.11 5.07 18.34
CA PRO A 131 23.55 6.40 18.75
C PRO A 131 24.22 7.24 17.65
N VAL A 132 25.06 6.61 16.82
CA VAL A 132 25.77 7.27 15.71
C VAL A 132 24.79 7.73 14.63
N PHE A 133 23.80 6.90 14.30
CA PHE A 133 22.78 7.26 13.31
C PHE A 133 21.81 8.30 13.87
N ASP A 134 21.41 8.17 15.14
CA ASP A 134 20.51 9.13 15.77
C ASP A 134 21.13 10.55 15.80
N GLN A 135 22.44 10.66 16.01
CA GLN A 135 23.17 11.93 15.86
C GLN A 135 23.12 12.48 14.43
N ALA A 136 23.32 11.64 13.43
CA ALA A 136 23.24 12.06 12.03
C ALA A 136 21.80 12.47 11.64
N MET A 137 20.80 11.75 12.14
CA MET A 137 19.38 11.99 11.87
C MET A 137 18.83 13.22 12.60
N ALA A 138 19.55 13.75 13.59
CA ALA A 138 19.26 15.07 14.15
C ALA A 138 19.39 16.19 13.10
N TRP A 139 20.20 15.99 12.05
CA TRP A 139 20.19 16.87 10.89
C TRP A 139 19.02 16.51 9.97
N ILE A 140 17.99 17.36 9.96
CA ILE A 140 16.71 17.13 9.28
C ILE A 140 16.85 16.62 7.83
N PRO A 141 17.71 17.21 6.96
CA PRO A 141 17.87 16.72 5.59
C PRO A 141 18.29 15.25 5.52
N PHE A 142 19.13 14.79 6.45
CA PHE A 142 19.56 13.40 6.51
C PHE A 142 18.44 12.49 7.01
N GLY A 143 17.68 12.89 8.04
CA GLY A 143 16.51 12.14 8.52
C GLY A 143 15.44 11.98 7.44
N VAL A 144 15.14 13.06 6.70
CA VAL A 144 14.22 13.03 5.55
C VAL A 144 14.74 12.11 4.45
N PHE A 145 16.02 12.22 4.08
CA PHE A 145 16.63 11.34 3.09
C PHE A 145 16.52 9.86 3.48
N CYS A 146 16.86 9.51 4.73
CA CYS A 146 16.74 8.16 5.24
C CYS A 146 15.28 7.66 5.22
N THR A 147 14.33 8.51 5.58
CA THR A 147 12.89 8.16 5.57
C THR A 147 12.40 7.88 4.16
N VAL A 148 12.74 8.76 3.22
CA VAL A 148 12.40 8.62 1.80
C VAL A 148 13.00 7.34 1.22
N LEU A 149 14.28 7.08 1.53
CA LEU A 149 14.98 5.87 1.08
C LEU A 149 14.37 4.60 1.69
N ALA A 150 14.05 4.60 2.98
CA ALA A 150 13.44 3.46 3.66
C ALA A 150 12.05 3.14 3.08
N ALA A 151 11.17 4.14 2.98
CA ALA A 151 9.80 3.97 2.48
C ALA A 151 9.77 3.55 1.00
N SER A 152 10.59 4.18 0.15
CA SER A 152 10.68 3.82 -1.27
C SER A 152 11.26 2.41 -1.49
N THR A 153 12.32 2.05 -0.76
CA THR A 153 12.92 0.71 -0.84
C THR A 153 11.95 -0.36 -0.35
N MET A 154 11.18 -0.09 0.72
CA MET A 154 10.12 -1.00 1.18
C MET A 154 9.06 -1.21 0.11
N SER A 155 8.57 -0.15 -0.53
CA SER A 155 7.58 -0.27 -1.61
C SER A 155 8.11 -1.07 -2.80
N HIS A 156 9.36 -0.82 -3.20
CA HIS A 156 10.02 -1.57 -4.27
C HIS A 156 10.22 -3.05 -3.90
N ALA A 157 10.62 -3.34 -2.66
CA ALA A 157 10.79 -4.71 -2.15
C ALA A 157 9.46 -5.47 -2.10
N TYR A 158 8.37 -4.80 -1.69
CA TYR A 158 7.02 -5.35 -1.71
C TYR A 158 6.61 -5.78 -3.11
N ASN A 159 6.81 -4.90 -4.11
CA ASN A 159 6.48 -5.26 -5.48
C ASN A 159 7.36 -6.39 -6.03
N LEU A 160 8.66 -6.43 -5.70
CA LEU A 160 9.52 -7.55 -6.11
C LEU A 160 9.05 -8.89 -5.52
N SER A 161 8.44 -8.85 -4.32
CA SER A 161 7.88 -10.03 -3.65
C SER A 161 6.52 -10.46 -4.23
N ASP A 162 5.86 -9.60 -5.03
CA ASP A 162 4.52 -9.84 -5.60
C ASP A 162 4.51 -10.76 -6.84
N GLY A 163 5.54 -11.59 -6.98
CA GLY A 163 5.68 -12.54 -8.10
C GLY A 163 5.01 -13.91 -7.87
N LEU A 164 4.53 -14.18 -6.66
CA LEU A 164 3.91 -15.45 -6.27
C LEU A 164 2.49 -15.20 -5.74
N ASN A 165 1.55 -16.09 -6.07
CA ASN A 165 0.15 -15.96 -5.66
C ASN A 165 0.01 -15.78 -4.15
N GLY A 166 -0.47 -14.62 -3.74
CA GLY A 166 -0.84 -14.34 -2.34
C GLY A 166 0.34 -14.16 -1.38
N LEU A 167 1.59 -14.13 -1.87
CA LEU A 167 2.74 -13.86 -1.00
C LEU A 167 2.73 -12.40 -0.51
N SER A 168 2.52 -11.45 -1.41
CA SER A 168 2.47 -10.01 -1.10
C SER A 168 1.33 -9.67 -0.12
N SER A 169 0.14 -10.24 -0.32
CA SER A 169 -1.00 -10.05 0.57
C SER A 169 -0.76 -10.69 1.94
N GLY A 170 -0.08 -11.84 2.01
CA GLY A 170 0.35 -12.45 3.26
C GLY A 170 1.36 -11.59 4.03
N LEU A 171 2.38 -11.06 3.35
CA LEU A 171 3.36 -10.13 3.93
C LEU A 171 2.68 -8.86 4.45
N GLY A 172 1.72 -8.32 3.68
CA GLY A 172 0.90 -7.17 4.08
C GLY A 172 0.10 -7.45 5.35
N LEU A 173 -0.58 -8.59 5.41
CA LEU A 173 -1.36 -8.99 6.59
C LEU A 173 -0.48 -9.11 7.84
N ILE A 174 0.66 -9.78 7.74
CA ILE A 174 1.61 -9.92 8.86
C ILE A 174 2.13 -8.55 9.31
N SER A 175 2.44 -7.66 8.35
CA SER A 175 2.92 -6.31 8.64
C SER A 175 1.86 -5.47 9.36
N ILE A 176 0.60 -5.50 8.91
CA ILE A 176 -0.51 -4.80 9.54
C ILE A 176 -0.73 -5.31 10.97
N LEU A 177 -0.72 -6.63 11.18
CA LEU A 177 -0.84 -7.22 12.53
C LEU A 177 0.31 -6.80 13.45
N GLY A 178 1.53 -6.73 12.92
CA GLY A 178 2.70 -6.27 13.64
C GLY A 178 2.58 -4.80 14.07
N ILE A 179 2.21 -3.92 13.14
CA ILE A 179 1.99 -2.49 13.39
C ILE A 179 0.87 -2.30 14.42
N PHE A 180 -0.26 -2.99 14.25
CA PHE A 180 -1.38 -2.94 15.21
C PHE A 180 -0.95 -3.36 16.61
N LYS A 181 -0.21 -4.47 16.74
CA LYS A 181 0.25 -4.94 18.06
C LYS A 181 1.27 -3.98 18.69
N PHE A 182 2.16 -3.41 17.88
CA PHE A 182 3.12 -2.41 18.34
C PHE A 182 2.41 -1.14 18.82
N SER A 183 1.44 -0.66 18.02
CA SER A 183 0.61 0.49 18.35
C SER A 183 -0.13 0.31 19.68
N GLN A 184 -0.74 -0.86 19.90
CA GLN A 184 -1.37 -1.22 21.17
C GLN A 184 -0.42 -1.11 22.37
N ASN A 185 0.82 -1.58 22.21
CA ASN A 185 1.83 -1.52 23.27
C ASN A 185 2.36 -0.10 23.49
N ALA A 186 2.42 0.72 22.43
CA ALA A 186 2.85 2.11 22.49
C ALA A 186 1.76 3.07 22.98
N GLY A 187 0.50 2.62 23.01
CA GLY A 187 -0.66 3.46 23.35
C GLY A 187 -1.02 4.47 22.26
N ASP A 188 -0.62 4.22 21.01
CA ASP A 188 -0.77 5.17 19.91
C ASP A 188 -2.14 5.03 19.22
N SER A 189 -3.11 5.84 19.63
CA SER A 189 -4.47 5.78 19.07
C SER A 189 -4.57 6.18 17.60
N GLU A 190 -3.56 6.83 17.02
CA GLU A 190 -3.55 7.21 15.60
C GLU A 190 -3.25 6.01 14.68
N LEU A 191 -2.54 5.01 15.20
CA LEU A 191 -2.08 3.81 14.46
C LEU A 191 -2.78 2.52 14.91
N MET A 192 -3.64 2.59 15.94
CA MET A 192 -4.53 1.48 16.36
C MET A 192 -5.71 1.33 15.41
#